data_AF-K1UM33-F1
#
_entry.id   AF-K1UM33-F1
#
_cell.length_a   1.000
_cell.length_b   1.000
_cell.length_c   1.000
_cell.angle_alpha   90.00
_cell.angle_beta   90.00
_cell.angle_gamma   90.00
#
_symmetry.space_group_name_H-M   'P 1'
#
loop_
_entity.id
_entity.type
_entity.pdbx_description
1 polymer ?
#
loop_
_entity_poly.entity_id
_entity_poly.type
_entity_poly.pdbx_seq_one_letter_code
_entity_poly.pdbx_strand_id
1 'polypeptide(L)'
;EIMYVFRSRVYSEDEIVFKYYQFIDAQSEQEFDSYMNDMAEMSLYDTGVTASFGDQLLTLSTCDYQEKNGRFVVVAKKVTTKE
;
A
#
# COMPACT_ATOMS: atom_id res chain seq x y z
N GLU A 1 -4.51 11.75 3.74
CA GLU A 1 -3.21 11.76 4.44
C GLU A 1 -2.36 10.58 3.97
N ILE A 2 -1.03 10.72 3.94
CA ILE A 2 -0.12 9.66 3.50
C ILE A 2 0.07 8.66 4.65
N MET A 3 -0.07 7.37 4.35
CA MET A 3 0.07 6.27 5.31
C MET A 3 1.38 5.51 5.14
N TYR A 4 1.60 4.97 3.93
CA TYR A 4 2.72 4.09 3.65
C TYR A 4 3.45 4.55 2.41
N VAL A 5 4.78 4.48 2.47
CA VAL A 5 5.65 4.83 1.35
C VAL A 5 6.71 3.76 1.24
N PHE A 6 6.68 2.97 0.18
CA PHE A 6 7.56 1.81 0.03
C PHE A 6 8.07 1.64 -1.41
N ARG A 7 9.20 0.95 -1.52
CA ARG A 7 9.72 0.47 -2.80
C ARG A 7 9.28 -0.98 -3.00
N SER A 8 8.89 -1.29 -4.23
CA SER A 8 8.48 -2.61 -4.67
C SER A 8 9.00 -2.84 -6.08
N ARG A 9 8.59 -3.94 -6.71
CA ARG A 9 8.84 -4.22 -8.12
C ARG A 9 7.68 -5.00 -8.70
N VAL A 10 7.60 -5.05 -10.02
CA VAL A 10 6.63 -5.93 -10.69
C VAL A 10 7.16 -7.36 -10.58
N TYR A 11 6.43 -8.17 -9.84
CA TYR A 11 6.72 -9.59 -9.63
C TYR A 11 5.99 -10.45 -10.66
N SER A 12 6.57 -11.59 -11.02
CA SER A 12 5.91 -12.56 -11.90
C SER A 12 4.77 -13.28 -11.18
N GLU A 13 3.86 -13.91 -11.93
CA GLU A 13 2.65 -14.53 -11.36
C GLU A 13 2.97 -15.65 -10.35
N ASP A 14 4.07 -16.36 -10.55
CA ASP A 14 4.59 -17.47 -9.75
C ASP A 14 5.31 -17.06 -8.46
N GLU A 15 5.67 -15.78 -8.30
CA GLU A 15 6.25 -15.28 -7.05
C GLU A 15 5.18 -15.10 -5.96
N ILE A 16 5.37 -15.82 -4.84
CA ILE A 16 4.53 -15.72 -3.63
C ILE A 16 5.03 -14.53 -2.80
N VAL A 17 4.61 -13.34 -3.20
CA VAL A 17 4.94 -12.07 -2.55
C VAL A 17 3.72 -11.17 -2.53
N PHE A 18 3.66 -10.24 -1.58
CA PHE A 18 2.59 -9.26 -1.53
C PHE A 18 2.64 -8.35 -2.77
N LYS A 19 1.63 -8.49 -3.64
CA LYS A 19 1.48 -7.71 -4.86
C LYS A 19 0.48 -6.59 -4.59
N TYR A 20 0.99 -5.42 -4.18
CA TYR A 20 0.16 -4.26 -3.83
C TYR A 20 -0.88 -3.85 -4.90
N TYR A 21 -0.63 -4.19 -6.17
CA TYR A 21 -1.50 -3.90 -7.31
C TYR A 21 -2.62 -4.92 -7.54
N GLN A 22 -2.59 -6.08 -6.88
CA GLN A 22 -3.67 -7.07 -6.93
C GLN A 22 -4.78 -6.76 -5.93
N PHE A 23 -4.54 -5.83 -5.01
CA PHE A 23 -5.49 -5.49 -3.96
C PHE A 23 -6.33 -4.28 -4.37
N ILE A 24 -7.57 -4.55 -4.80
CA ILE A 24 -8.54 -3.54 -5.24
C ILE A 24 -9.68 -3.39 -4.22
N ASP A 25 -10.10 -4.47 -3.55
CA ASP A 25 -11.16 -4.49 -2.53
C ASP A 25 -10.95 -5.65 -1.54
N ALA A 26 -10.75 -5.36 -0.25
CA ALA A 26 -10.78 -6.39 0.80
C ALA A 26 -12.20 -6.92 0.96
N GLN A 27 -12.34 -8.24 0.98
CA GLN A 27 -13.61 -8.93 1.20
C GLN A 27 -13.93 -9.07 2.70
N SER A 28 -12.96 -8.85 3.59
CA SER A 28 -13.15 -8.89 5.04
C SER A 28 -12.20 -7.94 5.79
N GLU A 29 -12.59 -7.59 7.02
CA GLU A 29 -11.76 -6.81 7.95
C GLU A 29 -10.42 -7.49 8.23
N GLN A 30 -10.41 -8.82 8.39
CA GLN A 30 -9.18 -9.57 8.64
C GLN A 30 -8.21 -9.51 7.44
N GLU A 31 -8.73 -9.54 6.22
CA GLU A 31 -7.95 -9.35 5.00
C GLU A 31 -7.35 -7.93 4.97
N PHE A 32 -8.19 -6.92 5.23
CA PHE A 32 -7.78 -5.52 5.29
C PHE A 32 -6.67 -5.29 6.31
N ASP A 33 -6.81 -5.80 7.54
CA ASP A 33 -5.83 -5.65 8.61
C ASP A 33 -4.49 -6.32 8.24
N SER A 34 -4.55 -7.51 7.62
CA SER A 34 -3.35 -8.18 7.10
C SER A 34 -2.63 -7.28 6.09
N TYR A 35 -3.36 -6.63 5.19
CA TYR A 35 -2.78 -5.73 4.21
C TYR A 35 -2.19 -4.45 4.81
N MET A 36 -2.84 -3.89 5.82
CA MET A 36 -2.29 -2.73 6.53
C MET A 36 -0.98 -3.09 7.22
N ASN A 37 -0.90 -4.27 7.82
CA ASN A 37 0.33 -4.77 8.44
C ASN A 37 1.44 -5.00 7.41
N ASP A 38 1.15 -5.70 6.31
CA ASP A 38 2.14 -5.94 5.25
C ASP A 38 2.70 -4.62 4.67
N MET A 39 1.82 -3.63 4.42
CA MET A 39 2.25 -2.32 3.92
C MET A 39 3.04 -1.51 4.95
N ALA A 40 2.68 -1.60 6.23
CA ALA A 40 3.41 -0.96 7.31
C ALA A 40 4.82 -1.53 7.45
N GLU A 41 4.99 -2.86 7.36
CA GLU A 41 6.29 -3.53 7.42
C GLU A 41 7.21 -3.16 6.24
N MET A 42 6.64 -2.92 5.05
CA MET A 42 7.40 -2.46 3.89
C MET A 42 7.68 -0.96 3.87
N SER A 43 6.97 -0.16 4.68
CA SER A 43 7.06 1.30 4.65
C SER A 43 8.46 1.76 5.06
N LEU A 44 9.00 2.71 4.30
CA LEU A 44 10.33 3.29 4.53
C LEU A 44 10.39 4.10 5.84
N TYR A 45 9.24 4.57 6.33
CA TYR A 45 9.10 5.31 7.56
C TYR A 45 7.68 5.21 8.10
N ASP A 46 7.56 5.38 9.42
CA ASP A 46 6.28 5.47 10.11
C ASP A 46 5.72 6.90 9.97
N THR A 47 4.48 7.00 9.52
CA THR A 47 3.75 8.27 9.36
C THR A 47 2.80 8.55 10.52
N GLY A 48 2.53 7.55 11.37
CA GLY A 48 1.51 7.59 12.41
C GLY A 48 0.06 7.54 11.90
N VAL A 49 -0.17 7.46 10.59
CA VAL A 49 -1.51 7.45 9.99
C VAL A 49 -1.99 6.00 9.84
N THR A 50 -3.08 5.67 10.51
CA THR A 50 -3.74 4.36 10.42
C THR A 50 -5.06 4.44 9.64
N ALA A 51 -5.55 3.28 9.20
CA ALA A 51 -6.87 3.13 8.59
C ALA A 51 -7.60 1.93 9.21
N SER A 52 -8.92 1.97 9.15
CA SER A 52 -9.81 0.89 9.59
C SER A 52 -10.61 0.36 8.41
N PHE A 53 -11.13 -0.86 8.53
CA PHE A 53 -11.98 -1.44 7.49
C PHE A 53 -13.16 -0.52 7.16
N GLY A 54 -13.35 -0.24 5.87
CA GLY A 54 -14.32 0.73 5.36
C GLY A 54 -13.73 2.11 5.00
N ASP A 55 -12.49 2.40 5.41
CA ASP A 55 -11.79 3.60 4.95
C ASP A 55 -11.45 3.50 3.45
N GLN A 56 -11.53 4.64 2.76
CA GLN A 56 -11.16 4.72 1.35
C GLN A 56 -9.66 5.03 1.22
N LEU A 57 -8.93 4.13 0.56
CA LEU A 57 -7.51 4.28 0.30
C LEU A 57 -7.25 4.66 -1.15
N LEU A 58 -6.16 5.39 -1.38
CA LEU A 58 -5.64 5.73 -2.69
C LEU A 58 -4.19 5.26 -2.79
N THR A 59 -3.91 4.39 -3.76
CA THR A 59 -2.56 3.89 -4.04
C THR A 59 -2.03 4.54 -5.32
N LEU A 60 -0.94 5.29 -5.20
CA LEU A 60 -0.21 5.86 -6.33
C LEU A 60 1.08 5.04 -6.54
N SER A 61 1.24 4.51 -7.75
CA SER A 61 2.38 3.68 -8.12
C SER A 61 3.10 4.29 -9.32
N THR A 62 4.40 4.50 -9.18
CA THR A 62 5.26 5.08 -10.22
C THR A 62 6.45 4.17 -10.52
N CYS A 63 7.08 4.31 -11.68
CA CYS A 63 8.30 3.58 -11.99
C CYS A 63 9.46 4.06 -11.11
N ASP A 64 10.18 3.12 -10.52
CA ASP A 64 11.47 3.40 -9.88
C ASP A 64 12.59 3.02 -10.87
N TYR A 65 13.51 3.95 -11.13
CA TYR A 65 14.65 3.74 -12.04
C TYR A 65 15.86 3.10 -11.33
N GLN A 66 15.79 2.90 -10.01
CA GLN A 66 16.85 2.28 -9.22
C GLN A 66 16.92 0.76 -9.41
N GLU A 67 15.82 0.10 -9.79
CA GLU A 67 15.74 -1.36 -9.98
C GLU A 67 15.01 -1.71 -11.28
N LYS A 68 15.40 -2.81 -11.94
CA LYS A 68 14.67 -3.32 -13.11
C LYS A 68 13.25 -3.71 -12.69
N ASN A 69 12.24 -3.15 -13.36
CA ASN A 69 10.83 -3.25 -12.98
C ASN A 69 10.49 -2.65 -11.60
N GLY A 70 11.33 -1.77 -11.07
CA GLY A 70 11.11 -1.09 -9.80
C GLY A 70 9.84 -0.26 -9.80
N ARG A 71 9.22 -0.18 -8.62
CA ARG A 71 8.01 0.59 -8.36
C ARG A 71 8.18 1.36 -7.07
N PHE A 72 7.84 2.64 -7.12
CA PHE A 72 7.72 3.48 -5.93
C PHE A 72 6.23 3.70 -5.65
N VAL A 73 5.79 3.28 -4.47
CA VAL A 73 4.38 3.23 -4.10
C VAL A 73 4.12 4.14 -2.91
N VAL A 74 3.06 4.93 -3.02
CA VAL A 74 2.54 5.79 -1.96
C VAL A 74 1.08 5.43 -1.73
N VAL A 75 0.73 5.11 -0.49
CA VAL A 75 -0.65 4.79 -0.08
C VAL A 75 -1.15 5.90 0.83
N ALA A 76 -2.35 6.41 0.56
CA ALA A 76 -2.96 7.49 1.30
C ALA A 76 -4.41 7.17 1.70
N LYS A 77 -4.79 7.55 2.92
CA LYS A 77 -6.18 7.54 3.38
C LYS A 77 -6.91 8.79 2.91
N LYS A 78 -8.13 8.64 2.39
CA LYS A 78 -9.02 9.77 2.12
C LYS A 78 -9.47 10.39 3.44
N VAL A 79 -9.26 11.70 3.58
CA VAL A 79 -9.78 12.48 4.70
C VAL A 79 -11.05 13.22 4.27
N THR A 80 -12.10 13.13 5.07
CA THR A 80 -13.41 13.76 4.81
C THR A 80 -13.49 15.19 5.32
N THR A 81 -12.53 15.62 6.13
CA THR A 81 -12.46 16.98 6.69
C THR A 81 -11.12 17.60 6.36
N LYS A 82 -11.15 18.75 5.66
CA LYS A 82 -10.07 19.74 5.73
C LYS A 82 -10.42 20.65 6.90
N GLU A 83 -9.65 20.59 7.98
CA GLU A 83 -9.51 21.75 8.87
C GLU A 83 -8.59 22.78 8.22
#